data_AF-A0AAW8T9P3-F1
#
_entry.id   AF-A0AAW8T9P3-F1
#
_cell.length_a   1.000
_cell.length_b   1.000
_cell.length_c   1.000
_cell.angle_alpha   90.00
_cell.angle_beta   90.00
_cell.angle_gamma   90.00
#
_symmetry.space_group_name_H-M   'P 1'
#
loop_
_entity.id
_entity.type
_entity.pdbx_description
1 polymer ?
#
loop_
_entity_poly.entity_id
_entity_poly.type
_entity_poly.pdbx_seq_one_letter_code
_entity_poly.pdbx_strand_id
1 'polypeptide(L)'
;MARPTTKNDLIKAGNDGYKKLMDLLASIPPEKVNSPFSFNVEKEKQAHWSRDKNVRDVLIHLYEWHQLLLNWVQANQAGEAKQFLKEGYNWKTYGAMNIEFWEKHQTTSYEEARRLLVESHQQVMQMAEAFSNEELFSKGIFSWVGGSTLGSYFVSATSSHYDWATKKIRKFKKSL
;
A
#
# COMPACT_ATOMS: atom_id res chain seq x y z
N MET A 1 0.64 -5.25 16.34
CA MET A 1 -0.82 -5.27 16.58
C MET A 1 -1.36 -6.54 15.97
N ALA A 2 -2.43 -7.10 16.53
CA ALA A 2 -3.14 -8.22 15.91
C ALA A 2 -3.67 -7.78 14.54
N ARG A 3 -3.73 -8.71 13.58
CA ARG A 3 -4.32 -8.41 12.27
C ARG A 3 -5.84 -8.22 12.43
N PRO A 4 -6.46 -7.24 11.76
CA PRO A 4 -7.90 -7.07 11.79
C PRO A 4 -8.64 -8.34 11.37
N THR A 5 -9.71 -8.67 12.10
CA THR A 5 -10.61 -9.80 11.79
C THR A 5 -12.07 -9.38 11.66
N THR A 6 -12.35 -8.07 11.75
CA THR A 6 -13.68 -7.49 11.59
C THR A 6 -13.60 -6.25 10.70
N LYS A 7 -14.74 -5.85 10.09
CA LYS A 7 -14.85 -4.62 9.30
C LYS A 7 -14.40 -3.39 10.11
N ASN A 8 -14.89 -3.27 11.34
CA ASN A 8 -14.56 -2.14 12.21
C ASN A 8 -13.05 -2.08 12.51
N ASP A 9 -12.43 -3.23 12.81
CA ASP A 9 -10.99 -3.29 13.05
C ASP A 9 -10.19 -2.97 11.78
N LEU A 10 -10.68 -3.39 10.61
CA LEU A 10 -10.04 -3.10 9.32
C LEU A 10 -10.03 -1.60 9.04
N ILE A 11 -11.20 -0.96 9.11
CA ILE A 11 -11.34 0.49 8.89
C ILE A 11 -10.50 1.26 9.90
N LYS A 12 -10.58 0.89 11.19
CA LYS A 12 -9.80 1.53 12.24
C LYS A 12 -8.30 1.37 12.01
N ALA A 13 -7.81 0.16 11.76
CA ALA A 13 -6.38 -0.08 11.55
C ALA A 13 -5.86 0.60 10.26
N GLY A 14 -6.66 0.64 9.20
CA GLY A 14 -6.35 1.36 7.97
C GLY A 14 -6.18 2.86 8.22
N ASN A 15 -7.17 3.49 8.85
CA ASN A 15 -7.15 4.92 9.17
C ASN A 15 -6.05 5.29 10.16
N ASP A 16 -5.87 4.53 11.25
CA ASP A 16 -4.83 4.80 12.26
C ASP A 16 -3.42 4.66 11.66
N GLY A 17 -3.20 3.61 10.86
CA GLY A 17 -1.93 3.39 10.17
C GLY A 17 -1.61 4.51 9.18
N TYR A 18 -2.60 4.92 8.40
CA TYR A 18 -2.49 6.04 7.46
C TYR A 18 -2.19 7.36 8.19
N LYS A 19 -2.98 7.69 9.22
CA LYS A 19 -2.78 8.90 10.01
C LYS A 19 -1.37 8.96 10.60
N LYS A 20 -0.90 7.86 11.20
CA LYS A 20 0.44 7.76 11.76
C LYS A 20 1.55 7.98 10.71
N LEU A 21 1.36 7.47 9.50
CA LEU A 21 2.29 7.73 8.39
C LEU A 21 2.28 9.21 8.00
N MET A 22 1.10 9.83 7.87
CA MET A 22 0.98 11.24 7.52
C MET A 22 1.55 12.18 8.58
N ASP A 23 1.31 11.90 9.85
CA ASP A 23 1.88 12.66 10.98
C ASP A 23 3.42 12.54 10.98
N LEU A 24 3.96 11.35 10.68
CA LEU A 24 5.41 11.16 10.55
C LEU A 24 5.98 11.97 9.37
N LEU A 25 5.31 11.96 8.21
CA LEU A 25 5.74 12.74 7.04
C LEU A 25 5.72 14.24 7.33
N ALA A 26 4.67 14.75 7.99
CA ALA A 26 4.56 16.16 8.38
C ALA A 26 5.66 16.61 9.35
N SER A 27 6.28 15.66 10.07
CA SER A 27 7.38 15.92 11.01
C SER A 27 8.78 15.92 10.38
N ILE A 28 8.88 15.71 9.05
CA ILE A 28 10.14 15.82 8.29
C ILE A 28 10.23 17.25 7.76
N PRO A 29 11.39 17.94 7.89
CA PRO A 29 11.56 19.27 7.32
C PRO A 29 11.28 19.28 5.81
N PRO A 30 10.49 20.23 5.28
CA PRO A 30 10.08 20.25 3.87
C PRO A 30 11.26 20.18 2.89
N GLU A 31 12.35 20.86 3.20
CA GLU A 31 13.58 20.89 2.41
C GLU A 31 14.30 19.53 2.36
N LYS A 32 13.99 18.63 3.29
CA LYS A 32 14.58 17.29 3.38
C LYS A 32 13.75 16.20 2.73
N VAL A 33 12.47 16.44 2.41
CA VAL A 33 11.54 15.37 1.99
C VAL A 33 11.93 14.68 0.69
N ASN A 34 12.61 15.41 -0.19
CA ASN A 34 13.14 14.91 -1.46
C ASN A 34 14.56 14.34 -1.36
N SER A 35 15.19 14.38 -0.17
CA SER A 35 16.55 13.87 0.00
C SER A 35 16.62 12.37 -0.32
N PRO A 36 17.67 11.91 -0.99
CA PRO A 36 17.87 10.49 -1.21
C PRO A 36 18.08 9.77 0.13
N PHE A 37 17.61 8.53 0.19
CA PHE A 37 17.88 7.64 1.30
C PHE A 37 19.36 7.23 1.29
N SER A 38 20.01 7.31 2.46
CA SER A 38 21.41 6.94 2.68
C SER A 38 21.55 5.60 3.42
N PHE A 39 20.60 4.68 3.24
CA PHE A 39 20.62 3.40 3.94
C PHE A 39 21.78 2.51 3.49
N ASN A 40 22.40 1.79 4.42
CA ASN A 40 23.26 0.66 4.09
C ASN A 40 22.36 -0.51 3.63
N VAL A 41 22.20 -0.65 2.31
CA VAL A 41 21.33 -1.65 1.68
C VAL A 41 21.92 -3.07 1.69
N GLU A 42 23.25 -3.22 1.80
CA GLU A 42 23.91 -4.53 1.82
C GLU A 42 23.52 -5.37 3.05
N LYS A 43 23.15 -4.71 4.14
CA LYS A 43 22.67 -5.34 5.37
C LYS A 43 21.17 -5.66 5.35
N GLU A 44 20.47 -5.33 4.28
CA GLU A 44 19.02 -5.43 4.19
C GLU A 44 18.58 -6.52 3.19
N LYS A 45 17.61 -7.34 3.57
CA LYS A 45 17.22 -8.53 2.77
C LYS A 45 16.12 -8.25 1.75
N GLN A 46 15.29 -7.24 1.99
CA GLN A 46 14.11 -6.98 1.17
C GLN A 46 14.43 -6.02 0.00
N ALA A 47 13.94 -6.36 -1.20
CA ALA A 47 14.20 -5.59 -2.43
C ALA A 47 13.79 -4.10 -2.34
N HIS A 48 12.80 -3.77 -1.51
CA HIS A 48 12.36 -2.39 -1.35
C HIS A 48 13.45 -1.47 -0.80
N TRP A 49 14.46 -1.98 -0.07
CA TRP A 49 15.56 -1.16 0.44
C TRP A 49 16.42 -0.58 -0.67
N SER A 50 16.66 -1.37 -1.73
CA SER A 50 17.38 -0.92 -2.91
C SER A 50 16.47 -0.21 -3.92
N ARG A 51 15.19 -0.59 -4.02
CA ARG A 51 14.24 0.01 -4.98
C ARG A 51 13.95 1.48 -4.68
N ASP A 52 13.33 1.77 -3.53
CA ASP A 52 12.86 3.14 -3.26
C ASP A 52 14.04 4.03 -2.85
N LYS A 53 14.20 5.17 -3.53
CA LYS A 53 15.34 6.08 -3.39
C LYS A 53 15.06 7.27 -2.49
N ASN A 54 13.80 7.65 -2.32
CA ASN A 54 13.37 8.77 -1.49
C ASN A 54 11.92 8.56 -1.01
N VAL A 55 11.37 9.55 -0.30
CA VAL A 55 10.01 9.46 0.27
C VAL A 55 8.95 9.26 -0.81
N ARG A 56 9.04 9.96 -1.96
CA ARG A 56 8.10 9.83 -3.09
C ARG A 56 7.93 8.36 -3.49
N ASP A 57 9.02 7.64 -3.67
CA ASP A 57 8.98 6.24 -4.12
C ASP A 57 8.21 5.34 -3.15
N VAL A 58 8.29 5.61 -1.84
CA VAL A 58 7.51 4.89 -0.82
C VAL A 58 6.02 5.21 -0.95
N LEU A 59 5.66 6.48 -1.17
CA LEU A 59 4.26 6.89 -1.32
C LEU A 59 3.64 6.33 -2.60
N ILE A 60 4.39 6.35 -3.71
CA ILE A 60 3.96 5.73 -4.98
C ILE A 60 3.74 4.24 -4.83
N HIS A 61 4.62 3.54 -4.10
CA HIS A 61 4.44 2.12 -3.87
C HIS A 61 3.13 1.82 -3.13
N LEU A 62 2.79 2.61 -2.11
CA LEU A 62 1.50 2.49 -1.42
C LEU A 62 0.32 2.77 -2.36
N TYR A 63 0.42 3.86 -3.14
CA TYR A 63 -0.60 4.25 -4.12
C TYR A 63 -0.85 3.15 -5.17
N GLU A 64 0.17 2.61 -5.82
CA GLU A 64 0.01 1.57 -6.84
C GLU A 64 -0.60 0.29 -6.25
N TRP A 65 -0.29 -0.06 -4.99
CA TRP A 65 -0.95 -1.18 -4.32
C TRP A 65 -2.40 -0.90 -3.94
N HIS A 66 -2.76 0.35 -3.63
CA HIS A 66 -4.18 0.74 -3.55
C HIS A 66 -4.86 0.58 -4.91
N GLN A 67 -4.22 1.02 -6.00
CA GLN A 67 -4.78 0.88 -7.34
C GLN A 67 -4.97 -0.58 -7.74
N LEU A 68 -4.05 -1.49 -7.39
CA LEU A 68 -4.26 -2.93 -7.59
C LEU A 68 -5.53 -3.42 -6.89
N LEU A 69 -5.71 -3.07 -5.61
CA LEU A 69 -6.88 -3.46 -4.83
C LEU A 69 -8.17 -2.89 -5.42
N LEU A 70 -8.20 -1.59 -5.68
CA LEU A 70 -9.39 -0.90 -6.21
C LEU A 70 -9.82 -1.48 -7.55
N ASN A 71 -8.88 -1.60 -8.50
CA ASN A 71 -9.15 -2.12 -9.83
C ASN A 71 -9.53 -3.60 -9.81
N TRP A 72 -8.93 -4.40 -8.93
CA TRP A 72 -9.25 -5.81 -8.79
C TRP A 72 -10.66 -6.02 -8.26
N VAL A 73 -11.03 -5.32 -7.18
CA VAL A 73 -12.36 -5.45 -6.58
C VAL A 73 -13.44 -4.94 -7.54
N GLN A 74 -13.26 -3.76 -8.13
CA GLN A 74 -14.24 -3.17 -9.05
C GLN A 74 -14.49 -4.06 -10.27
N ALA A 75 -13.43 -4.54 -10.93
CA ALA A 75 -13.58 -5.40 -12.10
C ALA A 75 -14.35 -6.68 -11.76
N ASN A 76 -13.97 -7.37 -10.68
CA ASN A 76 -14.64 -8.62 -10.32
C ASN A 76 -16.08 -8.43 -9.81
N GLN A 77 -16.39 -7.29 -9.17
CA GLN A 77 -17.78 -6.94 -8.85
C GLN A 77 -18.61 -6.64 -10.11
N ALA A 78 -17.99 -6.14 -11.18
CA ALA A 78 -18.62 -5.95 -12.48
C ALA A 78 -18.72 -7.23 -13.32
N GLY A 79 -18.26 -8.38 -12.80
CA GLY A 79 -18.23 -9.65 -13.53
C GLY A 79 -17.05 -9.80 -14.49
N GLU A 80 -16.09 -8.87 -14.47
CA GLU A 80 -14.86 -8.94 -15.25
C GLU A 80 -13.79 -9.70 -14.47
N ALA A 81 -13.52 -10.94 -14.88
CA ALA A 81 -12.54 -11.80 -14.22
C ALA A 81 -11.15 -11.15 -14.25
N LYS A 82 -10.66 -10.76 -13.06
CA LYS A 82 -9.37 -10.07 -12.92
C LYS A 82 -8.58 -10.65 -11.76
N GLN A 83 -7.29 -10.86 -11.95
CA GLN A 83 -6.39 -11.22 -10.87
C GLN A 83 -5.91 -9.98 -10.11
N PHE A 84 -5.46 -10.16 -8.86
CA PHE A 84 -5.03 -9.03 -8.02
C PHE A 84 -3.76 -8.34 -8.54
N LEU A 85 -2.78 -9.12 -8.99
CA LEU A 85 -1.53 -8.60 -9.55
C LEU A 85 -1.72 -8.21 -11.03
N LYS A 86 -0.79 -7.44 -11.59
CA LYS A 86 -0.81 -7.17 -13.03
C LYS A 86 -0.70 -8.48 -13.82
N GLU A 87 -1.30 -8.49 -15.00
CA GLU A 87 -1.17 -9.60 -15.95
C GLU A 87 0.31 -9.91 -16.23
N GLY A 88 0.65 -11.19 -16.36
CA GLY A 88 2.02 -11.67 -16.48
C GLY A 88 2.78 -11.81 -15.15
N TYR A 89 2.24 -11.31 -14.03
CA TYR A 89 2.86 -11.40 -12.72
C TYR A 89 2.15 -12.38 -11.77
N ASN A 90 2.93 -12.94 -10.83
CA ASN A 90 2.43 -13.76 -9.74
C ASN A 90 3.19 -13.44 -8.44
N TRP A 91 2.81 -14.08 -7.33
CA TRP A 91 3.45 -13.83 -6.03
C TRP A 91 4.95 -14.17 -5.94
N LYS A 92 5.51 -14.91 -6.90
CA LYS A 92 6.97 -15.13 -7.01
C LYS A 92 7.66 -14.04 -7.82
N THR A 93 6.95 -13.41 -8.77
CA THR A 93 7.52 -12.44 -9.72
C THR A 93 7.09 -10.99 -9.48
N TYR A 94 6.17 -10.72 -8.55
CA TYR A 94 5.67 -9.38 -8.23
C TYR A 94 6.77 -8.38 -7.81
N GLY A 95 7.95 -8.86 -7.43
CA GLY A 95 9.13 -8.02 -7.22
C GLY A 95 9.46 -7.17 -8.44
N ALA A 96 9.41 -7.76 -9.65
CA ALA A 96 9.64 -7.06 -10.91
C ALA A 96 8.48 -6.10 -11.24
N MET A 97 7.23 -6.47 -10.99
CA MET A 97 6.08 -5.57 -11.07
C MET A 97 6.27 -4.30 -10.22
N ASN A 98 6.84 -4.46 -9.02
CA ASN A 98 7.13 -3.31 -8.17
C ASN A 98 8.25 -2.41 -8.71
N ILE A 99 9.18 -2.95 -9.51
CA ILE A 99 10.17 -2.14 -10.23
C ILE A 99 9.46 -1.33 -11.32
N GLU A 100 8.54 -1.93 -12.08
CA GLU A 100 7.76 -1.19 -13.09
C GLU A 100 6.97 -0.02 -12.47
N PHE A 101 6.36 -0.23 -11.29
CA PHE A 101 5.69 0.85 -10.55
C PHE A 101 6.66 1.98 -10.21
N TRP A 102 7.87 1.65 -9.79
CA TRP A 102 8.89 2.64 -9.51
C TRP A 102 9.29 3.38 -10.79
N GLU A 103 9.63 2.67 -11.87
CA GLU A 103 10.06 3.27 -13.15
C GLU A 103 9.00 4.22 -13.74
N LYS A 104 7.72 3.83 -13.69
CA LYS A 104 6.58 4.62 -14.17
C LYS A 104 6.48 6.02 -13.54
N HIS A 105 6.95 6.18 -12.30
CA HIS A 105 6.72 7.38 -11.49
C HIS A 105 7.96 8.23 -11.25
N GLN A 106 9.05 8.04 -12.02
CA GLN A 106 10.27 8.83 -11.81
C GLN A 106 10.10 10.32 -12.11
N THR A 107 9.09 10.70 -12.91
CA THR A 107 8.72 12.10 -13.18
C THR A 107 7.65 12.64 -12.23
N THR A 108 7.09 11.80 -11.35
CA THR A 108 6.11 12.24 -10.34
C THR A 108 6.80 13.05 -9.25
N SER A 109 6.22 14.18 -8.85
CA SER A 109 6.73 14.98 -7.73
C SER A 109 6.35 14.36 -6.37
N TYR A 110 6.98 14.80 -5.29
CA TYR A 110 6.59 14.38 -3.94
C TYR A 110 5.16 14.81 -3.60
N GLU A 111 4.79 16.04 -3.96
CA GLU A 111 3.48 16.63 -3.71
C GLU A 111 2.39 15.83 -4.43
N GLU A 112 2.63 15.46 -5.69
CA GLU A 112 1.73 14.63 -6.47
C GLU A 112 1.63 13.21 -5.89
N ALA A 113 2.75 12.59 -5.52
CA ALA A 113 2.74 11.26 -4.88
C ALA A 113 1.94 11.28 -3.56
N ARG A 114 2.04 12.36 -2.78
CA ARG A 114 1.26 12.56 -1.56
C ARG A 114 -0.22 12.72 -1.87
N ARG A 115 -0.59 13.53 -2.88
CA ARG A 115 -1.98 13.71 -3.32
C ARG A 115 -2.60 12.39 -3.75
N LEU A 116 -1.92 11.64 -4.62
CA LEU A 116 -2.35 10.32 -5.09
C LEU A 116 -2.56 9.33 -3.94
N LEU A 117 -1.68 9.33 -2.94
CA LEU A 117 -1.84 8.47 -1.77
C LEU A 117 -3.05 8.87 -0.91
N VAL A 118 -3.28 10.17 -0.71
CA VAL A 118 -4.44 10.68 0.06
C VAL A 118 -5.75 10.25 -0.61
N GLU A 119 -5.87 10.51 -1.91
CA GLU A 119 -7.07 10.20 -2.68
C GLU A 119 -7.34 8.69 -2.73
N SER A 120 -6.31 7.90 -3.03
CA SER A 120 -6.45 6.44 -3.09
C SER A 120 -6.76 5.82 -1.72
N HIS A 121 -6.21 6.35 -0.62
CA HIS A 121 -6.58 5.89 0.72
C HIS A 121 -8.07 6.10 1.00
N GLN A 122 -8.60 7.29 0.68
CA GLN A 122 -10.03 7.59 0.84
C GLN A 122 -10.90 6.64 0.01
N GLN A 123 -10.53 6.40 -1.25
CA GLN A 123 -11.24 5.45 -2.12
C GLN A 123 -11.23 4.03 -1.55
N VAL A 124 -10.08 3.56 -1.03
CA VAL A 124 -9.96 2.22 -0.42
C VAL A 124 -10.83 2.11 0.83
N MET A 125 -10.84 3.13 1.70
CA MET A 125 -11.68 3.12 2.91
C MET A 125 -13.17 3.17 2.55
N GLN A 126 -13.57 4.00 1.58
CA GLN A 126 -14.95 4.05 1.10
C GLN A 126 -15.40 2.71 0.50
N MET A 127 -14.53 2.05 -0.26
CA MET A 127 -14.80 0.72 -0.80
C MET A 127 -14.95 -0.32 0.31
N ALA A 128 -14.07 -0.32 1.31
CA ALA A 128 -14.18 -1.22 2.46
C ALA A 128 -15.47 -0.99 3.27
N GLU A 129 -15.93 0.26 3.37
CA GLU A 129 -17.20 0.62 4.01
C GLU A 129 -18.44 0.09 3.27
N ALA A 130 -18.36 -0.13 1.96
CA ALA A 130 -19.48 -0.66 1.18
C ALA A 130 -19.74 -2.15 1.44
N PHE A 131 -18.74 -2.90 1.91
CA PHE A 131 -18.89 -4.32 2.23
C PHE A 131 -19.44 -4.56 3.64
N SER A 132 -20.13 -5.68 3.80
CA SER A 132 -20.48 -6.25 5.10
C SER A 132 -19.27 -6.91 5.76
N ASN A 133 -19.40 -7.20 7.06
CA ASN A 133 -18.36 -7.95 7.78
C ASN A 133 -18.19 -9.36 7.21
N GLU A 134 -19.29 -10.02 6.82
CA GLU A 134 -19.26 -11.35 6.23
C GLU A 134 -18.52 -11.37 4.89
N GLU A 135 -18.83 -10.42 3.99
CA GLU A 135 -18.13 -10.29 2.71
C GLU A 135 -16.62 -10.07 2.86
N LEU A 136 -16.21 -9.33 3.89
CA LEU A 136 -14.79 -9.06 4.15
C LEU A 136 -14.07 -10.23 4.84
N PHE A 137 -14.72 -10.93 5.77
CA PHE A 137 -14.02 -11.84 6.70
C PHE A 137 -14.48 -13.30 6.66
N SER A 138 -15.43 -13.65 5.80
CA SER A 138 -15.77 -15.05 5.50
C SER A 138 -15.04 -15.54 4.26
N LYS A 139 -14.71 -16.83 4.23
CA LYS A 139 -14.13 -17.49 3.05
C LYS A 139 -15.25 -17.89 2.09
N GLY A 140 -14.92 -17.92 0.80
CA GLY A 140 -15.82 -18.46 -0.22
C GLY A 140 -17.00 -17.57 -0.62
N ILE A 141 -17.15 -16.38 -0.02
CA ILE A 141 -18.17 -15.40 -0.44
C ILE A 141 -17.94 -14.96 -1.89
N PHE A 142 -16.68 -14.67 -2.21
CA PHE A 142 -16.26 -14.28 -3.55
C PHE A 142 -15.33 -15.34 -4.13
N SER A 143 -15.74 -15.97 -5.24
CA SER A 143 -14.95 -17.00 -5.92
C SER A 143 -13.58 -16.51 -6.38
N TRP A 144 -13.46 -15.22 -6.70
CA TRP A 144 -12.22 -14.57 -7.13
C TRP A 144 -11.23 -14.25 -6.00
N VAL A 145 -11.58 -14.48 -4.73
CA VAL A 145 -10.74 -14.19 -3.55
C VAL A 145 -9.78 -15.34 -3.14
N GLY A 146 -9.67 -16.40 -3.94
CA GLY A 146 -8.53 -17.33 -3.93
C GLY A 146 -8.15 -17.93 -2.57
N GLY A 147 -9.08 -18.63 -1.90
CA GLY A 147 -8.84 -19.37 -0.64
C GLY A 147 -8.60 -18.52 0.61
N SER A 148 -8.44 -17.20 0.46
CA SER A 148 -8.33 -16.22 1.53
C SER A 148 -9.68 -15.54 1.83
N THR A 149 -9.65 -14.45 2.59
CA THR A 149 -10.78 -13.52 2.78
C THR A 149 -10.49 -12.19 2.08
N LEU A 150 -11.53 -11.46 1.67
CA LEU A 150 -11.36 -10.19 0.95
C LEU A 150 -10.63 -9.17 1.83
N GLY A 151 -11.01 -9.10 3.10
CA GLY A 151 -10.40 -8.24 4.12
C GLY A 151 -8.89 -8.45 4.25
N SER A 152 -8.37 -9.65 3.98
CA SER A 152 -6.91 -9.89 4.01
C SER A 152 -6.15 -9.06 2.96
N TYR A 153 -6.73 -8.84 1.78
CA TYR A 153 -6.15 -8.01 0.73
C TYR A 153 -6.22 -6.53 1.11
N PHE A 154 -7.33 -6.08 1.71
CA PHE A 154 -7.43 -4.74 2.29
C PHE A 154 -6.36 -4.52 3.38
N VAL A 155 -6.21 -5.44 4.33
CA VAL A 155 -5.17 -5.38 5.37
C VAL A 155 -3.77 -5.30 4.74
N SER A 156 -3.51 -6.12 3.72
CA SER A 156 -2.22 -6.16 3.03
C SER A 156 -1.89 -4.84 2.32
N ALA A 157 -2.87 -4.23 1.66
CA ALA A 157 -2.69 -2.98 0.92
C ALA A 157 -2.69 -1.73 1.83
N THR A 158 -3.26 -1.81 3.04
CA THR A 158 -3.45 -0.67 3.95
C THR A 158 -2.59 -0.80 5.21
N SER A 159 -3.18 -1.14 6.36
CA SER A 159 -2.54 -1.13 7.69
C SER A 159 -1.18 -1.84 7.72
N SER A 160 -1.07 -3.03 7.10
CA SER A 160 0.21 -3.75 7.02
C SER A 160 1.24 -3.00 6.18
N HIS A 161 0.80 -2.36 5.10
CA HIS A 161 1.66 -1.61 4.19
C HIS A 161 2.09 -0.27 4.81
N TYR A 162 1.19 0.42 5.49
CA TYR A 162 1.50 1.65 6.23
C TYR A 162 2.48 1.39 7.37
N ASP A 163 2.38 0.25 8.06
CA ASP A 163 3.36 -0.15 9.07
C ASP A 163 4.76 -0.35 8.47
N TRP A 164 4.85 -0.98 7.29
CA TRP A 164 6.10 -1.08 6.54
C TRP A 164 6.65 0.30 6.16
N ALA A 165 5.83 1.13 5.53
CA ALA A 165 6.23 2.46 5.09
C ALA A 165 6.69 3.33 6.27
N THR A 166 5.94 3.31 7.37
CA THR A 166 6.28 4.03 8.61
C THR A 166 7.64 3.61 9.15
N LYS A 167 7.97 2.32 9.15
CA LYS A 167 9.31 1.85 9.59
C LYS A 167 10.40 2.41 8.70
N LYS A 168 10.22 2.38 7.38
CA LYS A 168 11.19 2.88 6.41
C LYS A 168 11.39 4.40 6.54
N ILE A 169 10.30 5.16 6.56
CA ILE A 169 10.34 6.62 6.72
C ILE A 169 10.92 7.04 8.07
N ARG A 170 10.64 6.28 9.15
CA ARG A 170 11.26 6.55 10.45
C ARG A 170 12.77 6.33 10.43
N LYS A 171 13.26 5.31 9.71
CA LYS A 171 14.70 5.09 9.54
C LYS A 171 15.33 6.26 8.79
N PHE A 172 14.69 6.75 7.73
CA PHE A 172 15.14 7.94 7.00
C PHE A 172 15.17 9.18 7.88
N LYS A 173 14.09 9.45 8.63
CA LYS A 173 14.04 10.62 9.52
C LYS A 173 15.17 10.62 10.56
N LYS A 174 15.58 9.45 11.05
CA LYS A 174 16.71 9.31 11.99
C LYS A 174 18.08 9.55 11.36
N SER A 175 18.19 9.51 10.04
CA SER A 175 19.43 9.76 9.31
C SER A 175 19.54 11.18 8.72
N LEU A 176 18.51 12.01 8.91
CA LEU A 176 18.51 13.43 8.56
C LEU A 176 19.26 14.23 9.63
#